data_AF-A0A1Z5KYJ7-F1
#
_entry.id   AF-A0A1Z5KYJ7-F1
#
_cell.length_a   1.000
_cell.length_b   1.000
_cell.length_c   1.000
_cell.angle_alpha   90.00
_cell.angle_beta   90.00
_cell.angle_gamma   90.00
#
_symmetry.space_group_name_H-M   'P 1'
#
loop_
_entity.id
_entity.type
_entity.pdbx_description
1 polymer ?
#
loop_
_entity_poly.entity_id
_entity_poly.type
_entity_poly.pdbx_seq_one_letter_code
_entity_poly.pdbx_strand_id
1 'polypeptide(L)'
;MFPVKAVVRGDHTAIDFFLAIVPPKTECVVFSIDGSFTASVSVSGRDPKVRAGAVDVVRHWQELGYLIIYITGRPDMQQQRVVSWLAQHNFPHGLVSFVEGISTEPLRHKANYLRHLQTNAELVFQAAYGSAKDIAVYAALGLTKEKIFIVGKVSKKHHSMATVLSEGYASHLSDLKSPGMALSRPAQGNARMVLSRGCFGLPGQGISGAAGGLRRRRSAKRTTSYPLSSSTPSPKQGPSSGSKV
;
A
#
# COMPACT_ATOMS: atom_id res chain seq x y z
N MET A 1 -5.43 4.87 13.17
CA MET A 1 -4.23 5.70 13.00
C MET A 1 -4.67 7.13 13.10
N PHE A 2 -4.07 7.85 14.02
CA PHE A 2 -4.37 9.25 14.30
C PHE A 2 -3.34 10.11 13.57
N PRO A 3 -3.75 11.02 12.68
CA PRO A 3 -2.82 11.97 12.08
C PRO A 3 -2.35 12.95 13.15
N VAL A 4 -1.04 13.18 13.22
CA VAL A 4 -0.41 14.12 14.14
C VAL A 4 0.49 15.04 13.34
N LYS A 5 0.43 16.34 13.63
CA LYS A 5 1.32 17.35 13.08
C LYS A 5 2.17 17.95 14.19
N ALA A 6 3.47 17.70 14.16
CA ALA A 6 4.41 18.39 15.04
C ALA A 6 4.93 19.64 14.34
N VAL A 7 4.90 20.78 15.03
CA VAL A 7 5.33 22.08 14.51
C VAL A 7 6.39 22.66 15.44
N VAL A 8 7.54 23.02 14.88
CA VAL A 8 8.61 23.73 15.59
C VAL A 8 8.18 25.18 15.77
N ARG A 9 8.11 25.63 17.03
CA ARG A 9 7.63 26.99 17.37
C ARG A 9 8.54 28.10 16.86
N GLY A 10 9.84 27.85 16.72
CA GLY A 10 10.82 28.87 16.35
C GLY A 10 10.79 29.26 14.86
N ASP A 11 10.65 28.28 13.97
CA ASP A 11 10.75 28.49 12.51
C ASP A 11 9.51 28.01 11.74
N HIS A 12 8.47 27.54 12.44
CA HIS A 12 7.24 27.00 11.88
C HIS A 12 7.42 25.81 10.92
N THR A 13 8.60 25.19 10.92
CA THR A 13 8.79 23.91 10.23
C THR A 13 7.93 22.85 10.88
N ALA A 14 7.43 21.90 10.10
CA ALA A 14 6.49 20.90 10.58
C ALA A 14 6.71 19.54 9.94
N ILE A 15 6.31 18.50 10.67
CA ILE A 15 6.25 17.13 10.19
C ILE A 15 4.86 16.55 10.47
N ASP A 16 4.30 15.90 9.47
CA ASP A 16 3.06 15.12 9.60
C ASP A 16 3.43 13.64 9.75
N PHE A 17 2.83 12.96 10.74
CA PHE A 17 3.02 11.53 10.97
C PHE A 17 1.73 10.87 11.47
N PHE A 18 1.71 9.54 11.47
CA PHE A 18 0.58 8.76 11.97
C PHE A 18 0.94 8.05 13.26
N LEU A 19 0.09 8.18 14.27
CA LEU A 19 0.17 7.45 15.52
C LEU A 19 -0.80 6.26 15.48
N ALA A 20 -0.32 5.07 15.84
CA ALA A 20 -1.15 3.89 16.04
C ALA A 20 -1.08 3.45 17.50
N ILE A 21 -2.24 3.23 18.12
CA ILE A 21 -2.36 2.60 19.43
C ILE A 21 -2.69 1.14 19.18
N VAL A 22 -1.78 0.25 19.55
CA VAL A 22 -1.89 -1.18 19.28
C VAL A 22 -2.03 -1.92 20.61
N PRO A 23 -3.17 -2.59 20.89
CA PRO A 23 -3.33 -3.39 22.08
C PRO A 23 -2.34 -4.58 22.12
N PRO A 24 -1.93 -5.04 23.31
CA PRO A 24 -1.20 -6.29 23.46
C PRO A 24 -1.91 -7.45 22.77
N LYS A 25 -1.15 -8.44 22.31
CA LYS A 25 -1.65 -9.65 21.63
C LYS A 25 -2.36 -9.37 20.30
N THR A 26 -2.16 -8.20 19.71
CA THR A 26 -2.66 -7.90 18.37
C THR A 26 -1.99 -8.82 17.36
N GLU A 27 -2.80 -9.52 16.55
CA GLU A 27 -2.29 -10.34 15.47
C GLU A 27 -1.88 -9.49 14.27
N CYS A 28 -0.71 -9.79 13.73
CA CYS A 28 -0.08 -9.00 12.70
C CYS A 28 0.57 -9.86 11.62
N VAL A 29 0.69 -9.26 10.44
CA VAL A 29 1.36 -9.85 9.27
C VAL A 29 2.47 -8.92 8.84
N VAL A 30 3.68 -9.48 8.74
CA VAL A 30 4.88 -8.73 8.37
C VAL A 30 5.15 -8.88 6.88
N PHE A 31 5.44 -7.78 6.21
CA PHE A 31 5.86 -7.75 4.82
C PHE A 31 7.18 -7.01 4.67
N SER A 32 8.24 -7.75 4.34
CA SER A 32 9.46 -7.12 3.84
C SER A 32 9.15 -6.43 2.52
N ILE A 33 9.61 -5.19 2.33
CA ILE A 33 9.47 -4.47 1.05
C ILE A 33 10.55 -4.95 0.07
N ASP A 34 11.79 -5.06 0.57
CA ASP A 34 12.98 -5.27 -0.27
C ASP A 34 13.01 -6.70 -0.86
N GLY A 35 12.90 -6.78 -2.19
CA GLY A 35 12.99 -8.04 -2.94
C GLY A 35 11.74 -8.92 -2.87
N SER A 36 10.80 -8.58 -1.99
CA SER A 36 9.52 -9.26 -1.81
C SER A 36 8.44 -8.63 -2.69
N PHE A 37 8.14 -7.34 -2.54
CA PHE A 37 7.16 -6.65 -3.39
C PHE A 37 7.75 -6.18 -4.71
N THR A 38 9.02 -5.81 -4.71
CA THR A 38 9.72 -5.35 -5.91
C THR A 38 10.36 -6.54 -6.63
N ALA A 39 10.23 -6.57 -7.96
CA ALA A 39 10.92 -7.56 -8.79
C ALA A 39 12.44 -7.33 -8.85
N SER A 40 12.90 -6.10 -8.52
CA SER A 40 14.31 -5.70 -8.44
C SER A 40 14.65 -5.21 -7.03
N VAL A 41 15.89 -5.46 -6.61
CA VAL A 41 16.45 -5.05 -5.30
C VAL A 41 16.75 -3.55 -5.20
N SER A 42 16.64 -2.77 -6.29
CA SER A 42 16.92 -1.34 -6.27
C SER A 42 15.68 -0.48 -6.55
N VAL A 43 15.08 0.08 -5.49
CA VAL A 43 14.35 1.37 -5.54
C VAL A 43 15.37 2.52 -5.66
N SER A 44 16.42 2.34 -6.46
CA SER A 44 17.31 3.41 -6.90
C SER A 44 17.01 3.76 -8.36
N GLY A 45 16.59 2.76 -9.16
CA GLY A 45 15.99 2.97 -10.46
C GLY A 45 14.63 3.67 -10.40
N ARG A 46 14.23 4.30 -11.52
CA ARG A 46 12.90 4.89 -11.69
C ARG A 46 11.85 3.79 -11.49
N ASP A 47 11.00 3.98 -10.48
CA ASP A 47 9.82 3.18 -10.13
C ASP A 47 9.94 1.65 -10.28
N PRO A 48 10.38 0.91 -9.25
CA PRO A 48 10.46 -0.53 -9.33
C PRO A 48 9.07 -1.14 -9.48
N LYS A 49 8.92 -2.03 -10.47
CA LYS A 49 7.66 -2.73 -10.73
C LYS A 49 7.25 -3.61 -9.56
N VAL A 50 5.97 -3.53 -9.21
CA VAL A 50 5.31 -4.39 -8.23
C VAL A 50 5.09 -5.78 -8.81
N ARG A 51 5.30 -6.83 -8.00
CA ARG A 51 4.92 -8.19 -8.37
C ARG A 51 3.40 -8.33 -8.40
N ALA A 52 2.87 -8.92 -9.48
CA ALA A 52 1.43 -9.16 -9.63
C ALA A 52 0.85 -9.93 -8.43
N GLY A 53 -0.30 -9.48 -7.92
CA GLY A 53 -0.99 -10.06 -6.77
C GLY A 53 -0.44 -9.65 -5.39
N ALA A 54 0.72 -8.98 -5.31
CA ALA A 54 1.31 -8.60 -4.02
C ALA A 54 0.39 -7.68 -3.21
N VAL A 55 -0.17 -6.66 -3.86
CA VAL A 55 -1.11 -5.71 -3.24
C VAL A 55 -2.35 -6.42 -2.73
N ASP A 56 -2.87 -7.38 -3.50
CA ASP A 56 -4.11 -8.09 -3.18
C ASP A 56 -3.93 -9.07 -2.02
N VAL A 57 -2.75 -9.70 -1.89
CA VAL A 57 -2.40 -10.49 -0.70
C VAL A 57 -2.38 -9.59 0.54
N VAL A 58 -1.76 -8.42 0.48
CA VAL A 58 -1.74 -7.52 1.64
C VAL A 58 -3.15 -7.04 1.99
N ARG A 59 -3.97 -6.74 0.98
CA ARG A 59 -5.36 -6.31 1.18
C ARG A 59 -6.20 -7.41 1.82
N HIS A 60 -6.03 -8.66 1.38
CA HIS A 60 -6.69 -9.81 1.97
C HIS A 60 -6.41 -9.94 3.48
N TRP A 61 -5.16 -9.83 3.90
CA TRP A 61 -4.81 -9.84 5.33
C TRP A 61 -5.39 -8.63 6.09
N GLN A 62 -5.41 -7.46 5.46
CA GLN A 62 -6.01 -6.26 6.07
C GLN A 62 -7.53 -6.42 6.26
N GLU A 63 -8.22 -7.00 5.27
CA GLU A 63 -9.67 -7.26 5.31
C GLU A 63 -10.04 -8.27 6.40
N LEU A 64 -9.16 -9.26 6.66
CA LEU A 64 -9.28 -10.17 7.79
C LEU A 64 -9.00 -9.51 9.15
N GLY A 65 -8.55 -8.25 9.18
CA GLY A 65 -8.36 -7.46 10.41
C GLY A 65 -6.96 -7.53 11.02
N TYR A 66 -5.99 -8.10 10.31
CA TYR A 66 -4.60 -8.13 10.79
C TYR A 66 -3.95 -6.76 10.72
N LEU A 67 -3.11 -6.45 11.71
CA LEU A 67 -2.21 -5.30 11.63
C LEU A 67 -1.14 -5.58 10.57
N ILE A 68 -1.08 -4.72 9.55
CA ILE A 68 -0.07 -4.80 8.49
C ILE A 68 1.19 -4.05 8.93
N ILE A 69 2.32 -4.76 8.94
CA ILE A 69 3.64 -4.20 9.24
C ILE A 69 4.53 -4.35 8.02
N TYR A 70 4.89 -3.26 7.39
CA TYR A 70 5.90 -3.19 6.36
C TYR A 70 7.28 -2.97 6.97
N ILE A 71 8.27 -3.72 6.52
CA ILE A 71 9.65 -3.59 6.99
C ILE A 71 10.63 -3.46 5.83
N THR A 72 11.54 -2.50 5.91
CA THR A 72 12.56 -2.29 4.88
C THR A 72 13.96 -2.17 5.50
N GLY A 73 14.96 -2.64 4.76
CA GLY A 73 16.38 -2.44 5.07
C GLY A 73 16.90 -1.07 4.61
N ARG A 74 16.02 -0.21 4.05
CA ARG A 74 16.39 1.14 3.61
C ARG A 74 16.52 2.09 4.80
N PRO A 75 17.44 3.06 4.74
CA PRO A 75 17.56 4.08 5.76
C PRO A 75 16.30 4.96 5.78
N ASP A 76 15.95 5.44 6.97
CA ASP A 76 14.86 6.39 7.26
C ASP A 76 14.88 7.64 6.38
N MET A 77 16.06 8.12 5.96
CA MET A 77 16.21 9.22 5.00
C MET A 77 15.48 8.97 3.65
N GLN A 78 15.18 7.71 3.32
CA GLN A 78 14.41 7.32 2.12
C GLN A 78 12.90 7.17 2.36
N GLN A 79 12.40 7.52 3.55
CA GLN A 79 11.00 7.30 3.95
C GLN A 79 10.02 7.86 2.93
N GLN A 80 10.17 9.13 2.52
CA GLN A 80 9.26 9.75 1.56
C GLN A 80 9.20 8.97 0.25
N ARG A 81 10.35 8.48 -0.26
CA ARG A 81 10.40 7.71 -1.50
C ARG A 81 9.67 6.38 -1.38
N VAL A 82 9.89 5.64 -0.29
CA VAL A 82 9.26 4.33 -0.06
C VAL A 82 7.76 4.47 0.18
N VAL A 83 7.34 5.43 1.02
CA VAL A 83 5.92 5.66 1.31
C VAL A 83 5.19 6.16 0.06
N SER A 84 5.80 7.05 -0.74
CA SER A 84 5.24 7.47 -2.03
C SER A 84 5.01 6.29 -2.96
N TRP A 85 5.99 5.38 -3.03
CA TRP A 85 5.89 4.20 -3.89
C TRP A 85 4.76 3.26 -3.43
N LEU A 86 4.64 3.01 -2.12
CA LEU A 86 3.52 2.24 -1.57
C LEU A 86 2.17 2.90 -1.90
N ALA A 87 2.06 4.22 -1.79
CA ALA A 87 0.87 4.99 -2.12
C ALA A 87 0.52 4.92 -3.62
N GLN A 88 1.50 5.14 -4.50
CA GLN A 88 1.33 5.12 -5.95
C GLN A 88 0.82 3.76 -6.45
N HIS A 89 1.27 2.68 -5.82
CA HIS A 89 0.87 1.31 -6.15
C HIS A 89 -0.33 0.80 -5.33
N ASN A 90 -1.03 1.70 -4.60
CA ASN A 90 -2.24 1.41 -3.84
C ASN A 90 -2.08 0.30 -2.78
N PHE A 91 -0.91 0.23 -2.14
CA PHE A 91 -0.73 -0.64 -0.99
C PHE A 91 -1.66 -0.21 0.15
N PRO A 92 -2.30 -1.19 0.84
CA PRO A 92 -3.05 -0.93 2.05
C PRO A 92 -2.24 -0.17 3.11
N HIS A 93 -2.92 0.64 3.92
CA HIS A 93 -2.24 1.36 4.99
C HIS A 93 -1.74 0.39 6.08
N GLY A 94 -0.53 0.63 6.57
CA GLY A 94 0.13 -0.18 7.58
C GLY A 94 1.29 0.58 8.23
N LEU A 95 1.87 -0.01 9.27
CA LEU A 95 3.07 0.54 9.91
C LEU A 95 4.27 0.29 9.01
N VAL A 96 5.09 1.30 8.73
CA VAL A 96 6.31 1.14 7.90
C VAL A 96 7.54 1.40 8.77
N SER A 97 8.38 0.38 8.92
CA SER A 97 9.63 0.46 9.67
C SER A 97 10.83 0.55 8.74
N PHE A 98 11.72 1.49 9.05
CA PHE A 98 12.98 1.74 8.37
C PHE A 98 14.17 1.35 9.23
N VAL A 99 15.35 1.27 8.64
CA VAL A 99 16.61 1.17 9.37
C VAL A 99 17.01 2.58 9.81
N GLU A 100 17.41 2.73 11.08
CA GLU A 100 17.89 4.00 11.61
C GLU A 100 19.30 4.30 11.06
N GLY A 101 19.45 5.46 10.41
CA GLY A 101 20.74 5.97 9.96
C GLY A 101 21.47 5.10 8.92
N ILE A 102 22.79 5.27 8.84
CA ILE A 102 23.67 4.56 7.89
C ILE A 102 24.22 3.30 8.57
N SER A 103 23.36 2.31 8.78
CA SER A 103 23.78 1.01 9.31
C SER A 103 24.30 0.09 8.22
N THR A 104 25.35 -0.67 8.53
CA THR A 104 25.89 -1.73 7.66
C THR A 104 25.16 -3.06 7.81
N GLU A 105 24.28 -3.21 8.82
CA GLU A 105 23.62 -4.47 9.17
C GLU A 105 22.07 -4.40 9.09
N PRO A 106 21.47 -4.10 7.93
CA PRO A 106 20.02 -3.89 7.81
C PRO A 106 19.17 -5.08 8.29
N LEU A 107 19.64 -6.32 8.11
CA LEU A 107 18.92 -7.51 8.56
C LEU A 107 18.86 -7.62 10.10
N ARG A 108 19.93 -7.19 10.78
CA ARG A 108 19.98 -7.18 12.25
C ARG A 108 19.01 -6.15 12.81
N HIS A 109 18.93 -4.96 12.19
CA HIS A 109 17.92 -3.96 12.54
C HIS A 109 16.50 -4.49 12.37
N LYS A 110 16.21 -5.18 11.25
CA LYS A 110 14.91 -5.84 11.06
C LYS A 110 14.58 -6.82 12.18
N ALA A 111 15.53 -7.70 12.51
CA ALA A 111 15.34 -8.71 13.55
C ALA A 111 15.11 -8.08 14.93
N ASN A 112 15.90 -7.07 15.29
CA ASN A 112 15.78 -6.37 16.57
C ASN A 112 14.44 -5.64 16.69
N TYR A 113 14.02 -4.94 15.63
CA TYR A 113 12.74 -4.24 15.61
C TYR A 113 11.56 -5.19 15.77
N LEU A 114 11.51 -6.26 14.98
CA LEU A 114 10.43 -7.25 15.07
C LEU A 114 10.44 -7.98 16.42
N ARG A 115 11.62 -8.27 16.98
CA ARG A 115 11.74 -8.84 18.32
C ARG A 115 11.20 -7.88 19.37
N HIS A 116 11.55 -6.59 19.30
CA HIS A 116 11.02 -5.57 20.19
C HIS A 116 9.48 -5.50 20.13
N LEU A 117 8.91 -5.55 18.93
CA LEU A 117 7.45 -5.60 18.77
C LEU A 117 6.83 -6.87 19.40
N GLN A 118 7.48 -8.02 19.26
CA GLN A 118 7.03 -9.28 19.85
C GLN A 118 7.12 -9.27 21.38
N THR A 119 8.21 -8.76 21.94
CA THR A 119 8.50 -8.86 23.38
C THR A 119 7.93 -7.70 24.20
N ASN A 120 7.99 -6.47 23.68
CA ASN A 120 7.61 -5.27 24.43
C ASN A 120 6.20 -4.80 24.13
N ALA A 121 5.75 -4.94 22.88
CA ALA A 121 4.38 -4.62 22.47
C ALA A 121 3.46 -5.86 22.43
N GLU A 122 4.01 -7.05 22.76
CA GLU A 122 3.29 -8.32 22.79
C GLU A 122 2.56 -8.63 21.48
N LEU A 123 3.12 -8.23 20.33
CA LEU A 123 2.51 -8.50 19.04
C LEU A 123 2.68 -9.96 18.63
N VAL A 124 1.67 -10.51 17.98
CA VAL A 124 1.64 -11.91 17.54
C VAL A 124 1.76 -11.98 16.03
N PHE A 125 2.91 -12.43 15.52
CA PHE A 125 3.12 -12.61 14.09
C PHE A 125 2.44 -13.90 13.61
N GLN A 126 1.45 -13.78 12.73
CA GLN A 126 0.76 -14.94 12.14
C GLN A 126 1.27 -15.31 10.76
N ALA A 127 1.82 -14.35 10.02
CA ALA A 127 2.51 -14.62 8.77
C ALA A 127 3.60 -13.57 8.54
N ALA A 128 4.65 -13.95 7.82
CA ALA A 128 5.73 -13.09 7.42
C ALA A 128 6.11 -13.35 5.96
N TYR A 129 6.11 -12.29 5.16
CA TYR A 129 6.41 -12.32 3.73
C TYR A 129 7.75 -11.66 3.47
N GLY A 130 8.58 -12.26 2.64
CA GLY A 130 9.89 -11.70 2.35
C GLY A 130 10.65 -12.30 1.19
N SER A 131 11.93 -11.96 1.14
CA SER A 131 12.91 -12.54 0.24
C SER A 131 13.73 -13.62 0.96
N ALA A 132 14.58 -14.34 0.24
CA ALA A 132 15.48 -15.35 0.82
C ALA A 132 16.33 -14.80 1.99
N LYS A 133 16.63 -13.49 2.01
CA LYS A 133 17.40 -12.82 3.06
C LYS A 133 16.64 -12.70 4.39
N ASP A 134 15.31 -12.66 4.33
CA ASP A 134 14.46 -12.43 5.50
C ASP A 134 14.13 -13.74 6.26
N ILE A 135 14.44 -14.92 5.68
CA ILE A 135 14.13 -16.23 6.28
C ILE A 135 14.73 -16.38 7.68
N ALA A 136 16.03 -16.08 7.82
CA ALA A 136 16.72 -16.20 9.11
C ALA A 136 16.16 -15.22 10.15
N VAL A 137 15.73 -14.03 9.72
CA VAL A 137 15.09 -13.03 10.59
C VAL A 137 13.79 -13.59 11.15
N TYR A 138 12.93 -14.13 10.29
CA TYR A 138 11.63 -14.67 10.71
C TYR A 138 11.75 -15.95 11.54
N ALA A 139 12.65 -16.85 11.16
CA ALA A 139 12.92 -18.06 11.94
C ALA A 139 13.43 -17.74 13.35
N ALA A 140 14.28 -16.71 13.51
CA ALA A 140 14.77 -16.25 14.80
C ALA A 140 13.72 -15.55 15.70
N LEU A 141 12.51 -15.31 15.17
CA LEU A 141 11.33 -14.84 15.92
C LEU A 141 10.39 -16.00 16.30
N GLY A 142 10.76 -17.25 15.96
CA GLY A 142 9.97 -18.45 16.25
C GLY A 142 8.83 -18.71 15.25
N LEU A 143 8.82 -18.05 14.09
CA LEU A 143 7.86 -18.35 13.03
C LEU A 143 8.18 -19.71 12.41
N THR A 144 7.15 -20.54 12.23
CA THR A 144 7.27 -21.85 11.57
C THR A 144 7.27 -21.70 10.05
N LYS A 145 7.66 -22.78 9.35
CA LYS A 145 7.71 -22.81 7.87
C LYS A 145 6.37 -22.41 7.23
N GLU A 146 5.26 -22.80 7.82
CA GLU A 146 3.90 -22.57 7.34
C GLU A 146 3.49 -21.09 7.44
N LYS A 147 4.21 -20.30 8.24
CA LYS A 147 3.98 -18.87 8.45
C LYS A 147 4.99 -17.98 7.73
N ILE A 148 6.04 -18.55 7.15
CA ILE A 148 7.09 -17.82 6.44
C ILE A 148 6.91 -18.03 4.93
N PHE A 149 6.56 -16.98 4.21
CA PHE A 149 6.31 -17.00 2.77
C PHE A 149 7.38 -16.21 2.02
N ILE A 150 8.06 -16.86 1.08
CA ILE A 150 9.22 -16.28 0.41
C ILE A 150 9.02 -16.28 -1.09
N VAL A 151 9.29 -15.13 -1.70
CA VAL A 151 9.20 -14.95 -3.15
C VAL A 151 10.60 -14.87 -3.76
N GLY A 152 10.73 -15.40 -4.99
CA GLY A 152 11.97 -15.35 -5.76
C GLY A 152 12.85 -16.59 -5.58
N LYS A 153 14.11 -16.49 -6.00
CA LYS A 153 15.05 -17.62 -5.96
C LYS A 153 15.50 -17.88 -4.53
N VAL A 154 15.22 -19.07 -4.02
CA VAL A 154 15.62 -19.54 -2.69
C VAL A 154 16.57 -20.72 -2.84
N SER A 155 17.63 -20.77 -2.03
CA SER A 155 18.52 -21.94 -2.00
C SER A 155 17.82 -23.15 -1.36
N LYS A 156 18.12 -24.36 -1.83
CA LYS A 156 17.56 -25.62 -1.32
C LYS A 156 17.68 -25.73 0.22
N LYS A 157 18.76 -25.22 0.81
CA LYS A 157 19.00 -25.21 2.26
C LYS A 157 17.87 -24.54 3.06
N HIS A 158 17.18 -23.55 2.48
CA HIS A 158 16.18 -22.76 3.19
C HIS A 158 14.74 -23.25 2.98
N HIS A 159 14.51 -24.26 2.14
CA HIS A 159 13.15 -24.77 1.85
C HIS A 159 12.52 -25.51 3.05
N SER A 160 13.33 -25.96 3.99
CA SER A 160 12.84 -26.53 5.26
C SER A 160 12.35 -25.47 6.25
N MET A 161 12.74 -24.21 6.06
CA MET A 161 12.44 -23.11 7.00
C MET A 161 11.35 -22.16 6.50
N ALA A 162 10.96 -22.25 5.23
CA ALA A 162 9.99 -21.35 4.63
C ALA A 162 9.19 -22.01 3.50
N THR A 163 8.00 -21.49 3.25
CA THR A 163 7.16 -21.81 2.10
C THR A 163 7.54 -20.90 0.94
N VAL A 164 8.06 -21.48 -0.15
CA VAL A 164 8.48 -20.72 -1.33
C VAL A 164 7.29 -20.57 -2.29
N LEU A 165 6.95 -19.32 -2.63
CA LEU A 165 5.87 -19.00 -3.56
C LEU A 165 6.41 -19.01 -4.99
N SER A 166 6.58 -20.21 -5.58
CA SER A 166 7.13 -20.37 -6.93
C SER A 166 6.24 -19.72 -8.01
N GLU A 167 4.93 -19.90 -7.89
CA GLU A 167 3.91 -19.34 -8.79
C GLU A 167 3.55 -17.88 -8.46
N GLY A 168 4.22 -17.29 -7.46
CA GLY A 168 4.05 -15.91 -7.05
C GLY A 168 2.79 -15.63 -6.21
N TYR A 169 2.50 -14.35 -5.99
CA TYR A 169 1.46 -13.91 -5.07
C TYR A 169 0.04 -14.19 -5.56
N ALA A 170 -0.21 -14.18 -6.87
CA ALA A 170 -1.54 -14.41 -7.42
C ALA A 170 -2.03 -15.85 -7.16
N SER A 171 -1.17 -16.85 -7.37
CA SER A 171 -1.49 -18.23 -7.00
C SER A 171 -1.68 -18.36 -5.49
N HIS A 172 -0.74 -17.81 -4.71
CA HIS A 172 -0.81 -17.85 -3.25
C HIS A 172 -2.09 -17.20 -2.69
N LEU A 173 -2.58 -16.13 -3.32
CA LEU A 173 -3.85 -15.50 -2.93
C LEU A 173 -5.05 -16.45 -3.14
N SER A 174 -5.04 -17.22 -4.22
CA SER A 174 -6.07 -18.23 -4.47
C SER A 174 -6.05 -19.30 -3.37
N ASP A 175 -4.85 -19.72 -2.97
CA ASP A 175 -4.67 -20.68 -1.87
C ASP A 175 -5.16 -20.09 -0.53
N LEU A 176 -4.82 -18.83 -0.22
CA LEU A 176 -5.32 -18.13 0.97
C LEU A 176 -6.85 -18.03 1.00
N LYS A 177 -7.49 -17.85 -0.14
CA LYS A 177 -8.96 -17.77 -0.25
C LYS A 177 -9.63 -19.15 -0.27
N SER A 178 -8.87 -20.23 -0.40
CA SER A 178 -9.43 -21.57 -0.47
C SER A 178 -10.08 -21.96 0.86
N PRO A 179 -11.29 -22.56 0.84
CA PRO A 179 -11.93 -23.08 2.05
C PRO A 179 -11.03 -24.12 2.72
N GLY A 180 -10.74 -23.93 4.00
CA GLY A 180 -9.94 -24.88 4.80
C GLY A 180 -8.48 -24.47 5.03
N MET A 181 -7.99 -23.38 4.43
CA MET A 181 -6.68 -22.85 4.79
C MET A 181 -6.72 -22.19 6.18
N ALA A 182 -6.31 -22.93 7.21
CA ALA A 182 -6.40 -22.53 8.62
C ALA A 182 -5.68 -21.20 8.95
N LEU A 183 -4.68 -20.82 8.15
CA LEU A 183 -3.95 -19.56 8.34
C LEU A 183 -4.79 -18.33 7.94
N SER A 184 -5.67 -18.47 6.96
CA SER A 184 -6.48 -17.37 6.40
C SER A 184 -7.82 -17.29 7.11
N ARG A 185 -7.78 -16.94 8.40
CA ARG A 185 -8.96 -16.71 9.24
C ARG A 185 -9.06 -15.24 9.63
N PRO A 186 -10.23 -14.76 10.10
CA PRO A 186 -10.30 -13.44 10.72
C PRO A 186 -9.32 -13.33 11.90
N ALA A 187 -8.68 -12.17 12.04
CA ALA A 187 -7.79 -11.88 13.14
C ALA A 187 -8.54 -11.99 14.47
N GLN A 188 -7.95 -12.70 15.42
CA GLN A 188 -8.48 -12.89 16.76
C GLN A 188 -7.76 -11.92 17.69
N GLY A 189 -8.48 -10.93 18.21
CA GLY A 189 -7.86 -9.88 19.00
C GLY A 189 -8.82 -8.76 19.34
N ASN A 190 -8.31 -7.74 20.03
CA ASN A 190 -9.13 -6.68 20.59
C ASN A 190 -9.65 -5.77 19.46
N ALA A 191 -10.97 -5.85 19.18
CA ALA A 191 -11.67 -5.15 18.08
C ALA A 191 -11.63 -3.61 18.12
N ARG A 192 -10.90 -3.03 19.07
CA ARG A 192 -10.75 -1.57 19.26
C ARG A 192 -9.64 -0.95 18.43
N MET A 193 -8.91 -1.73 17.64
CA MET A 193 -7.88 -1.19 16.77
C MET A 193 -8.52 -0.42 15.60
N VAL A 194 -8.64 0.90 15.74
CA VAL A 194 -9.12 1.78 14.66
C VAL A 194 -7.97 2.02 13.69
N LEU A 195 -7.72 1.08 12.77
CA LEU A 195 -6.91 1.36 11.58
C LEU A 195 -7.83 1.87 10.47
N SER A 196 -7.48 3.01 9.87
CA SER A 196 -8.19 3.48 8.70
C SER A 196 -8.03 2.43 7.59
N ARG A 197 -9.14 1.89 7.08
CA ARG A 197 -9.17 0.94 5.94
C ARG A 197 -8.91 1.67 4.61
N GLY A 198 -7.81 2.43 4.55
CA GLY A 198 -7.37 3.21 3.39
C GLY A 198 -6.05 2.71 2.82
N CYS A 199 -5.60 3.36 1.75
CA CYS A 199 -4.23 3.28 1.25
C CYS A 199 -3.38 4.44 1.81
N PHE A 200 -2.06 4.38 1.62
CA PHE A 200 -1.19 5.52 1.93
C PHE A 200 -1.59 6.76 1.11
N GLY A 201 -1.62 7.93 1.74
CA GLY A 201 -1.82 9.21 1.04
C GLY A 201 -0.57 9.61 0.23
N LEU A 202 -0.76 10.24 -0.93
CA LEU A 202 0.35 10.78 -1.72
C LEU A 202 0.98 11.99 -1.00
N PRO A 203 2.32 12.07 -0.88
CA PRO A 203 2.96 13.24 -0.30
C PRO A 203 2.66 14.49 -1.13
N GLY A 204 2.37 15.60 -0.44
CA GLY A 204 1.98 16.88 -1.05
C GLY A 204 0.48 17.01 -1.36
N GLN A 205 -0.30 15.93 -1.29
CA GLN A 205 -1.75 16.03 -1.12
C GLN A 205 -2.02 16.02 0.38
N GLY A 206 -2.31 17.20 0.94
CA GLY A 206 -2.71 17.34 2.33
C GLY A 206 -3.76 16.30 2.71
N ILE A 207 -3.69 15.82 3.96
CA ILE A 207 -4.53 14.77 4.54
C ILE A 207 -6.01 15.14 4.39
N SER A 208 -6.56 14.80 3.24
CA SER A 208 -7.98 14.87 2.93
C SER A 208 -8.37 13.43 2.65
N GLY A 209 -8.48 12.69 3.75
CA GLY A 209 -9.07 11.37 3.74
C GLY A 209 -10.46 11.40 3.10
N ALA A 210 -10.88 10.23 2.65
CA ALA A 210 -12.26 9.94 2.28
C ALA A 210 -13.21 10.48 3.37
N ALA A 211 -14.22 11.24 2.94
CA ALA A 211 -15.10 12.12 3.71
C ALA A 211 -14.51 13.51 4.05
N GLY A 212 -14.65 14.48 3.13
CA GLY A 212 -14.51 15.91 3.51
C GLY A 212 -14.05 16.89 2.45
N GLY A 213 -13.73 16.47 1.22
CA GLY A 213 -13.42 17.39 0.13
C GLY A 213 -14.50 17.32 -0.95
N LEU A 214 -15.44 18.27 -0.96
CA LEU A 214 -16.17 18.61 -2.18
C LEU A 214 -15.11 18.90 -3.25
N ARG A 215 -14.78 17.91 -4.08
CA ARG A 215 -14.25 18.17 -5.42
C ARG A 215 -15.34 19.00 -6.09
N ARG A 216 -15.16 20.33 -6.06
CA ARG A 216 -15.79 21.24 -7.01
C ARG A 216 -15.41 20.71 -8.38
N ARG A 217 -16.26 19.83 -8.94
CA ARG A 217 -16.26 19.45 -10.34
C ARG A 217 -16.30 20.78 -11.08
N ARG A 218 -15.14 21.28 -11.52
CA ARG A 218 -15.10 22.14 -12.69
C ARG A 218 -15.51 21.21 -13.82
N SER A 219 -16.84 21.09 -13.99
CA SER A 219 -17.42 20.52 -15.19
C SER A 219 -16.77 21.25 -16.35
N ALA A 220 -15.98 20.54 -17.15
CA ALA A 220 -15.52 21.05 -18.41
C ALA A 220 -16.78 21.48 -19.18
N LYS A 221 -16.99 22.79 -19.34
CA LYS A 221 -18.02 23.29 -20.22
C LYS A 221 -17.59 22.88 -21.62
N ARG A 222 -18.28 21.88 -22.15
CA ARG A 222 -18.24 21.48 -23.55
C ARG A 222 -18.59 22.73 -24.36
N THR A 223 -17.62 23.28 -25.08
CA THR A 223 -17.84 24.42 -25.98
C THR A 223 -18.77 23.95 -27.09
N THR A 224 -20.05 24.33 -27.01
CA THR A 224 -21.03 24.14 -28.07
C THR A 224 -20.96 25.36 -28.99
N SER A 225 -20.41 25.21 -30.18
CA SER A 225 -20.51 26.22 -31.22
C SER A 225 -21.94 26.22 -31.79
N TYR A 226 -22.69 27.31 -31.59
CA TYR A 226 -23.90 27.60 -32.34
C TYR A 226 -23.57 28.63 -33.44
N PRO A 227 -24.05 28.44 -34.68
CA PRO A 227 -24.06 29.51 -35.66
C PRO A 227 -25.18 30.50 -35.34
N LEU A 228 -24.86 31.79 -35.39
CA LEU A 228 -25.82 32.90 -35.28
C LEU A 228 -26.69 32.93 -36.54
N SER A 229 -28.00 32.74 -36.38
CA SER A 229 -29.00 33.16 -37.36
C SER A 229 -30.07 34.02 -36.68
N SER A 230 -30.14 35.28 -37.13
CA SER A 230 -31.24 36.23 -36.91
C SER A 230 -31.09 37.23 -38.06
N SER A 231 -32.09 37.61 -38.85
CA SER A 231 -33.52 37.79 -38.56
C SER A 231 -34.25 38.07 -39.87
N THR A 232 -35.49 37.60 -40.01
CA THR A 232 -36.48 38.02 -41.03
C THR A 232 -37.00 39.46 -40.74
N PRO A 233 -37.50 40.21 -41.74
CA PRO A 233 -38.94 40.13 -42.04
C PRO A 233 -39.33 40.27 -43.55
N SER A 234 -40.52 39.75 -43.86
CA SER A 234 -41.29 39.70 -45.12
C SER A 234 -41.87 41.08 -45.54
N PRO A 235 -42.75 41.23 -46.56
CA PRO A 235 -43.01 40.49 -47.81
C PRO A 235 -43.14 41.44 -49.05
N LYS A 236 -43.22 40.93 -50.30
CA LYS A 236 -44.11 41.43 -51.38
C LYS A 236 -43.96 40.71 -52.75
N GLN A 237 -45.13 40.27 -53.24
CA GLN A 237 -45.68 40.28 -54.62
C GLN A 237 -44.99 39.52 -55.78
N GLY A 238 -45.77 38.67 -56.48
CA GLY A 238 -45.47 38.10 -57.81
C GLY A 238 -45.62 39.13 -58.96
N PRO A 239 -45.73 38.75 -60.26
CA PRO A 239 -46.20 37.46 -60.81
C PRO A 239 -45.47 36.92 -62.08
N SER A 240 -45.96 35.76 -62.56
CA SER A 240 -46.20 35.38 -63.98
C SER A 240 -45.10 34.80 -64.90
N SER A 241 -45.55 33.75 -65.63
CA SER A 241 -45.15 33.27 -66.98
C SER A 241 -43.74 32.68 -67.15
N GLY A 242 -43.46 31.68 -68.00
CA GLY A 242 -44.21 31.00 -69.05
C GLY A 242 -43.37 29.86 -69.63
N SER A 243 -43.97 29.11 -70.56
CA SER A 243 -43.56 27.83 -71.14
C SER A 243 -42.35 27.83 -72.09
N LYS A 244 -41.97 26.59 -72.50
CA LYS A 244 -41.27 26.15 -73.73
C LYS A 244 -39.75 26.42 -73.77
N VAL A 245 -38.88 25.54 -74.26
CA VAL A 245 -38.96 24.45 -75.27
C VAL A 245 -38.15 23.25 -74.76
#